data_AF-A0A6G4R5D3-F1
#
_entry.id   AF-A0A6G4R5D3-F1
#
_cell.length_a   1.000
_cell.length_b   1.000
_cell.length_c   1.000
_cell.angle_alpha   90.00
_cell.angle_beta   90.00
_cell.angle_gamma   90.00
#
_symmetry.space_group_name_H-M   'P 1'
#
loop_
_entity.id
_entity.type
_entity.pdbx_description
1 polymer ?
#
loop_
_entity_poly.entity_id
_entity_poly.type
_entity_poly.pdbx_seq_one_letter_code
_entity_poly.pdbx_strand_id
1 'polypeptide(L)'
;MKLRDLIDTQWNSYERKRFLKDRTKEKTESFDPESFKHDGFDNRERYFETYVPALAEDTRLDAELNNFTPPRLDSVNDSSYQALVIRYGILRTLIQQLDFNMEKEILLESVQSWQQDLINDYSEDDFDDSDELLHLAKAAVDYGSDVYDSELHMVYSYFELHNRAKEKKHEYYTWFDFFKRLSAIGRFPKVSRSEKPEHALDTIEKGLWSLQEQAIIYEVNTEDTNELVGIPEDYIDYIRDWLYYEMSEENYLQMLETLEPFDKQKTLVDARNTFGVETGTKGRNDKRRESLVKAGIFPSQLLAEGLTKKELKGIVDEYSLDAHKQKTDEMIEATIEYFEQSQKQITTDDEEAAAELFLKCYEDISDGNVERIPPQLQQVVDEDDPSRKMDMLFEQATSEIFKEIFNVDGTELLGQKASGIVADGEIEQDGKWLLWDNKRRINKFKLGSNTQSKIKNYIDTKSQQHQVEWFLIIAPDFTDNAKQNAKKLEMQVGGIDIRLVKASDLKQFAEYWIETYAEEGYELPLSVFYGSEVLEPEIAKEALKREFS
;
A
#
# COMPACT_ATOMS: atom_id res chain seq x y z
N MET A 1 36.95 -27.41 28.38
CA MET A 1 36.79 -26.59 27.15
C MET A 1 36.55 -25.17 27.63
N LYS A 2 37.38 -24.19 27.23
CA LYS A 2 37.23 -22.78 27.65
C LYS A 2 36.40 -22.04 26.60
N LEU A 3 35.63 -21.02 26.98
CA LEU A 3 34.76 -20.25 26.06
C LEU A 3 35.50 -19.68 24.83
N ARG A 4 36.80 -19.38 24.96
CA ARG A 4 37.69 -18.96 23.86
C ARG A 4 37.94 -20.03 22.79
N ASP A 5 37.60 -21.28 23.10
CA ASP A 5 37.74 -22.43 22.20
C ASP A 5 36.43 -22.66 21.39
N LEU A 6 35.38 -21.84 21.59
CA LEU A 6 34.12 -21.80 20.83
C LEU A 6 34.10 -20.72 19.74
N ILE A 7 35.26 -20.14 19.40
CA ILE A 7 35.34 -19.19 18.28
C ILE A 7 35.23 -20.01 16.99
N ASP A 8 34.01 -20.08 16.47
CA ASP A 8 33.74 -20.68 15.17
C ASP A 8 34.53 -19.95 14.09
N THR A 9 35.30 -20.72 13.34
CA THR A 9 36.23 -20.27 12.30
C THR A 9 35.55 -19.74 11.03
N GLN A 10 34.24 -19.50 11.07
CA GLN A 10 33.42 -19.10 9.91
C GLN A 10 33.02 -17.62 9.87
N TRP A 11 33.43 -16.80 10.83
CA TRP A 11 33.24 -15.35 10.71
C TRP A 11 34.13 -14.77 9.61
N ASN A 12 33.50 -14.24 8.56
CA ASN A 12 34.20 -13.51 7.52
C ASN A 12 34.80 -12.25 8.18
N SER A 13 36.08 -11.97 7.91
CA SER A 13 36.86 -10.91 8.59
C SER A 13 36.25 -9.49 8.53
N TYR A 14 35.20 -9.34 7.73
CA TYR A 14 34.40 -8.15 7.50
C TYR A 14 33.34 -7.92 8.59
N GLU A 15 32.69 -8.97 9.11
CA GLU A 15 31.74 -8.92 10.24
C GLU A 15 32.43 -8.41 11.52
N ARG A 16 33.71 -8.79 11.70
CA ARG A 16 34.57 -8.28 12.78
C ARG A 16 34.79 -6.77 12.77
N LYS A 17 34.69 -6.11 11.62
CA LYS A 17 34.95 -4.66 11.48
C LYS A 17 33.66 -3.83 11.42
N ARG A 18 32.52 -4.47 11.12
CA ARG A 18 31.20 -3.84 10.92
C ARG A 18 30.53 -3.37 12.22
N PHE A 19 30.71 -4.09 13.33
CA PHE A 19 30.10 -3.78 14.64
C PHE A 19 30.92 -2.84 15.55
N LEU A 20 32.00 -2.26 15.03
CA LEU A 20 33.02 -1.56 15.83
C LEU A 20 33.39 -0.20 15.21
N LYS A 21 32.45 0.75 15.19
CA LYS A 21 32.81 2.15 15.53
C LYS A 21 32.69 2.38 17.05
N ASP A 22 32.86 1.32 17.83
CA ASP A 22 32.87 1.41 19.27
C ASP A 22 34.24 1.90 19.76
N ARG A 23 34.33 3.19 20.13
CA ARG A 23 35.53 3.74 20.78
C ARG A 23 35.74 3.21 22.20
N THR A 24 34.83 2.38 22.73
CA THR A 24 34.85 1.91 24.13
C THR A 24 35.19 0.42 24.30
N LYS A 25 35.28 -0.38 23.23
CA LYS A 25 35.58 -1.81 23.34
C LYS A 25 37.08 -2.12 23.41
N GLU A 26 37.55 -2.50 24.60
CA GLU A 26 38.80 -3.29 24.75
C GLU A 26 38.53 -4.81 24.73
N LYS A 27 37.32 -5.31 25.08
CA LYS A 27 36.95 -6.74 25.11
C LYS A 27 35.45 -6.98 24.86
N THR A 28 35.07 -8.20 24.47
CA THR A 28 33.68 -8.63 24.15
C THR A 28 32.75 -8.68 25.36
N GLU A 29 33.29 -8.85 26.57
CA GLU A 29 32.53 -8.97 27.83
C GLU A 29 32.12 -7.60 28.43
N SER A 30 32.51 -6.49 27.79
CA SER A 30 32.24 -5.13 28.26
C SER A 30 31.20 -4.40 27.40
N PHE A 31 30.29 -5.14 26.76
CA PHE A 31 29.19 -4.56 26.00
C PHE A 31 28.13 -4.03 26.99
N ASP A 32 27.87 -2.73 26.94
CA ASP A 32 26.80 -2.07 27.67
C ASP A 32 25.71 -1.66 26.67
N PRO A 33 24.57 -2.38 26.62
CA PRO A 33 23.48 -2.11 25.69
C PRO A 33 22.88 -0.71 25.84
N GLU A 34 22.90 -0.12 27.05
CA GLU A 34 22.36 1.23 27.28
C GLU A 34 23.29 2.33 26.72
N SER A 35 24.55 1.99 26.47
CA SER A 35 25.54 2.90 25.87
C SER A 35 25.71 2.72 24.36
N PHE A 36 25.07 1.70 23.78
CA PHE A 36 25.14 1.39 22.36
C PHE A 36 24.25 2.33 21.56
N LYS A 37 24.86 3.30 20.88
CA LYS A 37 24.20 4.07 19.82
C LYS A 37 24.53 3.45 18.48
N HIS A 38 23.53 2.84 17.85
CA HIS A 38 23.64 2.40 16.47
C HIS A 38 23.52 3.64 15.58
N ASP A 39 24.65 4.19 15.11
CA ASP A 39 24.60 5.15 14.01
C ASP A 39 24.16 4.34 12.78
N GLY A 40 22.91 4.49 12.34
CA GLY A 40 22.39 3.90 11.10
C GLY A 40 23.29 4.19 9.89
N PHE A 41 23.02 3.56 8.73
CA PHE A 41 23.85 3.81 7.56
C PHE A 41 23.55 5.20 6.96
N ASP A 42 24.59 5.98 6.68
CA ASP A 42 24.48 7.32 6.08
C ASP A 42 23.96 7.32 4.63
N ASN A 43 23.86 6.16 3.97
CA ASN A 43 23.50 6.04 2.56
C ASN A 43 22.93 4.65 2.21
N ARG A 44 21.67 4.61 1.78
CA ARG A 44 20.88 3.42 1.39
C ARG A 44 21.49 2.67 0.18
N GLU A 45 21.79 3.36 -0.91
CA GLU A 45 22.31 2.75 -2.15
C GLU A 45 23.65 2.06 -1.92
N ARG A 46 24.55 2.70 -1.17
CA ARG A 46 25.85 2.13 -0.82
C ARG A 46 25.73 0.90 0.08
N TYR A 47 24.69 0.83 0.91
CA TYR A 47 24.39 -0.36 1.70
C TYR A 47 23.98 -1.53 0.80
N PHE A 48 23.06 -1.29 -0.13
CA PHE A 48 22.61 -2.30 -1.09
C PHE A 48 23.76 -2.82 -1.95
N GLU A 49 24.54 -1.94 -2.59
CA GLU A 49 25.63 -2.34 -3.48
C GLU A 49 26.75 -3.12 -2.78
N THR A 50 27.03 -2.80 -1.51
CA THR A 50 28.20 -3.34 -0.82
C THR A 50 27.89 -4.63 -0.04
N TYR A 51 26.67 -4.80 0.46
CA TYR A 51 26.39 -5.81 1.48
C TYR A 51 25.27 -6.80 1.12
N VAL A 52 24.24 -6.40 0.39
CA VAL A 52 23.07 -7.26 0.12
C VAL A 52 23.40 -8.45 -0.80
N PRO A 53 24.12 -8.28 -1.93
CA PRO A 53 24.50 -9.40 -2.81
C PRO A 53 25.39 -10.47 -2.16
N ALA A 54 26.19 -10.11 -1.15
CA ALA A 54 27.07 -11.05 -0.46
C ALA A 54 26.39 -11.81 0.70
N LEU A 55 25.18 -11.38 1.07
CA LEU A 55 24.40 -11.89 2.21
C LEU A 55 23.07 -12.54 1.77
N ALA A 56 22.77 -12.51 0.47
CA ALA A 56 21.56 -13.06 -0.14
C ALA A 56 21.62 -14.56 -0.46
N GLU A 57 22.48 -15.36 0.19
CA GLU A 57 22.42 -16.82 0.01
C GLU A 57 21.16 -17.38 0.71
N ASP A 58 20.26 -17.99 -0.05
CA ASP A 58 18.96 -18.54 0.41
C ASP A 58 19.09 -19.42 1.66
N THR A 59 20.12 -20.26 1.70
CA THR A 59 20.42 -21.18 2.80
C THR A 59 20.83 -20.46 4.08
N ARG A 60 21.42 -19.26 3.98
CA ARG A 60 21.72 -18.41 5.12
C ARG A 60 20.45 -17.77 5.66
N LEU A 61 19.62 -17.21 4.78
CA LEU A 61 18.41 -16.50 5.20
C LEU A 61 17.42 -17.43 5.90
N ASP A 62 17.24 -18.65 5.35
CA ASP A 62 16.46 -19.71 5.99
C ASP A 62 17.04 -20.11 7.36
N ALA A 63 18.37 -20.24 7.46
CA ALA A 63 19.02 -20.54 8.73
C ALA A 63 18.85 -19.42 9.76
N GLU A 64 18.93 -18.15 9.37
CA GLU A 64 18.81 -17.00 10.29
C GLU A 64 17.37 -16.74 10.73
N LEU A 65 16.39 -16.90 9.83
CA LEU A 65 14.96 -16.78 10.15
C LEU A 65 14.49 -17.89 11.09
N ASN A 66 15.09 -19.08 10.99
CA ASN A 66 14.81 -20.22 11.86
C ASN A 66 15.82 -20.37 13.01
N ASN A 67 16.73 -19.41 13.21
CA ASN A 67 17.62 -19.34 14.36
C ASN A 67 16.99 -18.47 15.46
N PHE A 68 16.30 -19.15 16.39
CA PHE A 68 15.52 -18.51 17.46
C PHE A 68 16.37 -17.91 18.60
N THR A 69 17.70 -18.04 18.54
CA THR A 69 18.60 -17.48 19.56
C THR A 69 18.72 -15.97 19.38
N PRO A 70 18.38 -15.14 20.39
CA PRO A 70 18.68 -13.72 20.35
C PRO A 70 20.20 -13.53 20.45
N PRO A 71 20.84 -12.71 19.59
CA PRO A 71 22.26 -12.42 19.75
C PRO A 71 22.50 -11.57 21.00
N ARG A 72 23.33 -12.10 21.91
CA ARG A 72 24.16 -11.46 22.96
C ARG A 72 23.62 -10.22 23.71
N LEU A 73 22.31 -10.07 23.84
CA LEU A 73 21.66 -9.12 24.75
C LEU A 73 21.23 -9.88 26.01
N ASP A 74 22.22 -10.46 26.71
CA ASP A 74 22.12 -11.40 27.85
C ASP A 74 21.42 -10.83 29.11
N SER A 75 20.59 -9.79 29.00
CA SER A 75 19.93 -9.16 30.15
C SER A 75 18.49 -8.69 29.92
N VAL A 76 17.95 -8.70 28.69
CA VAL A 76 16.61 -8.14 28.42
C VAL A 76 15.72 -9.03 27.54
N ASN A 77 16.27 -10.02 26.83
CA ASN A 77 15.50 -10.93 25.96
C ASN A 77 15.95 -12.39 26.18
N ASP A 78 15.76 -12.90 27.40
CA ASP A 78 16.21 -14.24 27.81
C ASP A 78 15.34 -15.38 27.25
N SER A 79 14.25 -15.06 26.54
CA SER A 79 13.33 -16.04 25.94
C SER A 79 13.43 -16.01 24.41
N SER A 80 13.88 -17.12 23.83
CA SER A 80 13.90 -17.33 22.38
C SER A 80 12.51 -17.25 21.75
N TYR A 81 11.48 -17.62 22.50
CA TYR A 81 10.10 -17.48 22.07
C TYR A 81 9.67 -16.02 21.95
N GLN A 82 10.00 -15.19 22.95
CA GLN A 82 9.75 -13.76 22.89
C GLN A 82 10.50 -13.10 21.72
N ALA A 83 11.76 -13.50 21.48
CA ALA A 83 12.54 -13.03 20.35
C ALA A 83 11.88 -13.39 19.00
N LEU A 84 11.43 -14.63 18.83
CA LEU A 84 10.72 -15.08 17.64
C LEU A 84 9.44 -14.27 17.38
N VAL A 85 8.61 -14.06 18.41
CA VAL A 85 7.35 -13.30 18.28
C VAL A 85 7.62 -11.86 17.85
N ILE A 86 8.64 -11.20 18.42
CA ILE A 86 8.99 -9.82 18.08
C ILE A 86 9.54 -9.74 16.65
N ARG A 87 10.47 -10.63 16.28
CA ARG A 87 11.03 -10.68 14.91
C ARG A 87 9.93 -10.91 13.89
N TYR A 88 9.02 -11.86 14.16
CA TYR A 88 7.86 -12.13 13.32
C TYR A 88 6.99 -10.88 13.15
N GLY A 89 6.68 -10.19 14.26
CA GLY A 89 5.91 -8.96 14.25
C GLY A 89 6.55 -7.87 13.40
N ILE A 90 7.84 -7.60 13.58
CA ILE A 90 8.59 -6.59 12.81
C ILE A 90 8.55 -6.92 11.31
N LEU A 91 8.93 -8.14 10.93
CA LEU A 91 8.96 -8.53 9.52
C LEU A 91 7.56 -8.51 8.89
N ARG A 92 6.53 -8.95 9.62
CA ARG A 92 5.14 -8.87 9.17
C ARG A 92 4.71 -7.43 8.93
N THR A 93 4.96 -6.53 9.88
CA THR A 93 4.59 -5.12 9.77
C THR A 93 5.29 -4.43 8.60
N LEU A 94 6.58 -4.72 8.38
CA LEU A 94 7.34 -4.19 7.25
C LEU A 94 6.88 -4.75 5.91
N ILE A 95 6.57 -6.05 5.81
CA ILE A 95 6.06 -6.67 4.57
C ILE A 95 4.73 -6.06 4.09
N GLN A 96 3.96 -5.51 5.02
CA GLN A 96 2.68 -4.84 4.75
C GLN A 96 2.86 -3.42 4.18
N GLN A 97 4.07 -2.86 4.15
CA GLN A 97 4.34 -1.51 3.65
C GLN A 97 4.65 -1.47 2.15
N LEU A 98 4.61 -0.27 1.55
CA LEU A 98 4.85 -0.10 0.12
C LEU A 98 6.25 -0.49 -0.31
N ASP A 99 7.21 0.20 0.28
CA ASP A 99 8.63 0.05 0.01
C ASP A 99 9.30 -0.88 1.04
N PHE A 100 8.48 -1.69 1.71
CA PHE A 100 8.90 -2.63 2.75
C PHE A 100 9.71 -1.96 3.86
N ASN A 101 9.44 -0.68 4.10
CA ASN A 101 10.10 0.17 5.06
C ASN A 101 9.11 1.06 5.81
N MET A 102 9.51 1.56 6.98
CA MET A 102 8.72 2.39 7.86
C MET A 102 9.63 3.20 8.78
N GLU A 103 9.17 4.37 9.23
CA GLU A 103 9.84 5.08 10.32
C GLU A 103 9.90 4.21 11.58
N LYS A 104 11.07 4.17 12.23
CA LYS A 104 11.29 3.28 13.37
C LYS A 104 10.28 3.47 14.49
N GLU A 105 9.95 4.71 14.85
CA GLU A 105 8.99 4.98 15.94
C GLU A 105 7.61 4.36 15.61
N ILE A 106 7.11 4.60 14.40
CA ILE A 106 5.84 4.05 13.90
C ILE A 106 5.89 2.51 13.84
N LEU A 107 7.02 1.93 13.44
CA LEU A 107 7.22 0.48 13.40
C LEU A 107 7.09 -0.14 14.79
N LEU A 108 7.78 0.44 15.79
CA LEU A 108 7.75 -0.09 17.15
C LEU A 108 6.33 -0.03 17.74
N GLU A 109 5.59 1.06 17.49
CA GLU A 109 4.18 1.21 17.90
C GLU A 109 3.26 0.20 17.20
N SER A 110 3.44 0.02 15.88
CA SER A 110 2.62 -0.89 15.08
C SER A 110 2.78 -2.35 15.49
N VAL A 111 4.03 -2.77 15.77
CA VAL A 111 4.31 -4.12 16.29
C VAL A 111 3.69 -4.31 17.67
N GLN A 112 3.72 -3.28 18.52
CA GLN A 112 3.08 -3.33 19.83
C GLN A 112 1.56 -3.47 19.73
N SER A 113 0.91 -2.72 18.83
CA SER A 113 -0.54 -2.83 18.58
C SER A 113 -0.89 -4.25 18.14
N TRP A 114 -0.17 -4.78 17.15
CA TRP A 114 -0.39 -6.15 16.65
C TRP A 114 -0.30 -7.22 17.77
N GLN A 115 0.66 -7.09 18.69
CA GLN A 115 0.77 -7.99 19.84
C GLN A 115 -0.43 -7.88 20.79
N GLN A 116 -0.95 -6.67 21.01
CA GLN A 116 -2.13 -6.44 21.85
C GLN A 116 -3.38 -7.03 21.22
N ASP A 117 -3.57 -6.83 19.92
CA ASP A 117 -4.71 -7.38 19.17
C ASP A 117 -4.71 -8.91 19.26
N LEU A 118 -3.56 -9.56 19.04
CA LEU A 118 -3.41 -11.00 19.23
C LEU A 118 -3.81 -11.47 20.63
N ILE A 119 -3.46 -10.73 21.69
CA ILE A 119 -3.80 -11.06 23.09
C ILE A 119 -5.31 -10.95 23.34
N ASN A 120 -5.98 -10.01 22.68
CA ASN A 120 -7.37 -9.68 22.94
C ASN A 120 -8.35 -10.50 22.10
N ASP A 121 -7.93 -10.97 20.93
CA ASP A 121 -8.83 -11.51 19.90
C ASP A 121 -9.12 -13.00 20.00
N TYR A 122 -8.37 -13.76 20.81
CA TYR A 122 -8.45 -15.22 20.84
C TYR A 122 -8.68 -15.78 22.25
N SER A 123 -9.54 -16.78 22.32
CA SER A 123 -9.88 -17.54 23.52
C SER A 123 -9.80 -19.05 23.24
N GLU A 124 -9.61 -19.86 24.29
CA GLU A 124 -9.50 -21.32 24.13
C GLU A 124 -10.76 -21.94 23.49
N ASP A 125 -11.93 -21.34 23.74
CA ASP A 125 -13.23 -21.77 23.19
C ASP A 125 -13.36 -21.53 21.68
N ASP A 126 -12.45 -20.77 21.06
CA ASP A 126 -12.43 -20.53 19.61
C ASP A 126 -11.87 -21.71 18.81
N PHE A 127 -11.28 -22.70 19.49
CA PHE A 127 -10.63 -23.85 18.87
C PHE A 127 -11.33 -25.15 19.29
N ASP A 128 -11.42 -26.11 18.36
CA ASP A 128 -12.03 -27.41 18.65
C ASP A 128 -11.16 -28.22 19.63
N ASP A 129 -11.79 -29.04 20.47
CA ASP A 129 -11.10 -29.92 21.42
C ASP A 129 -10.12 -30.90 20.73
N SER A 130 -10.30 -31.16 19.43
CA SER A 130 -9.43 -31.99 18.59
C SER A 130 -8.35 -31.21 17.82
N ASP A 131 -8.22 -29.90 18.02
CA ASP A 131 -7.20 -29.07 17.36
C ASP A 131 -5.78 -29.51 17.77
N GLU A 132 -5.08 -30.19 16.85
CA GLU A 132 -3.73 -30.73 17.08
C GLU A 132 -2.72 -29.63 17.42
N LEU A 133 -2.87 -28.44 16.85
CA LEU A 133 -1.98 -27.29 17.08
C LEU A 133 -2.20 -26.68 18.47
N LEU A 134 -3.43 -26.69 18.99
CA LEU A 134 -3.73 -26.30 20.37
C LEU A 134 -3.08 -27.27 21.36
N HIS A 135 -3.13 -28.58 21.10
CA HIS A 135 -2.46 -29.58 21.94
C HIS A 135 -0.94 -29.40 21.89
N LEU A 136 -0.37 -29.11 20.72
CA LEU A 136 1.04 -28.80 20.56
C LEU A 136 1.43 -27.53 21.32
N ALA A 137 0.63 -26.48 21.25
CA ALA A 137 0.83 -25.22 21.98
C ALA A 137 0.80 -25.45 23.50
N LYS A 138 -0.14 -26.25 24.00
CA LYS A 138 -0.20 -26.65 25.42
C LYS A 138 1.04 -27.45 25.84
N ALA A 139 1.47 -28.41 25.02
CA ALA A 139 2.66 -29.20 25.29
C ALA A 139 3.95 -28.37 25.31
N ALA A 140 4.06 -27.35 24.44
CA ALA A 140 5.22 -26.46 24.37
C ALA A 140 5.41 -25.58 25.62
N VAL A 141 4.34 -25.37 26.40
CA VAL A 141 4.35 -24.52 27.61
C VAL A 141 4.19 -25.31 28.91
N ASP A 142 4.15 -26.65 28.85
CA ASP A 142 3.91 -27.50 30.02
C ASP A 142 5.14 -27.55 30.98
N TYR A 143 6.35 -27.33 30.46
CA TYR A 143 7.62 -27.41 31.22
C TYR A 143 8.18 -26.03 31.58
N GLY A 144 7.45 -25.29 32.42
CA GLY A 144 7.84 -23.94 32.81
C GLY A 144 6.95 -22.90 32.13
N SER A 145 6.86 -21.70 32.70
CA SER A 145 5.94 -20.67 32.17
C SER A 145 6.44 -20.01 30.88
N ASP A 146 7.35 -20.66 30.13
CA ASP A 146 8.05 -20.15 28.96
C ASP A 146 8.30 -21.28 27.94
N VAL A 147 8.54 -20.93 26.69
CA VAL A 147 8.81 -21.87 25.59
C VAL A 147 10.30 -21.78 25.23
N TYR A 148 11.05 -22.85 25.47
CA TYR A 148 12.49 -22.88 25.18
C TYR A 148 12.78 -23.29 23.72
N ASP A 149 14.04 -23.14 23.31
CA ASP A 149 14.51 -23.48 21.96
C ASP A 149 14.13 -24.90 21.53
N SER A 150 14.22 -25.88 22.44
CA SER A 150 13.88 -27.27 22.16
C SER A 150 12.43 -27.45 21.74
N GLU A 151 11.51 -26.75 22.39
CA GLU A 151 10.08 -26.76 22.13
C GLU A 151 9.78 -26.02 20.82
N LEU A 152 10.44 -24.88 20.55
CA LEU A 152 10.32 -24.19 19.26
C LEU A 152 10.80 -25.07 18.10
N HIS A 153 11.93 -25.78 18.25
CA HIS A 153 12.42 -26.71 17.23
C HIS A 153 11.49 -27.91 17.03
N MET A 154 10.86 -28.41 18.10
CA MET A 154 9.85 -29.47 18.00
C MET A 154 8.62 -28.98 17.22
N VAL A 155 8.14 -27.78 17.52
CA VAL A 155 7.00 -27.14 16.84
C VAL A 155 7.30 -26.94 15.36
N TYR A 156 8.46 -26.36 15.04
CA TYR A 156 8.91 -26.17 13.68
C TYR A 156 9.01 -27.49 12.90
N SER A 157 9.63 -28.52 13.50
CA SER A 157 9.72 -29.86 12.90
C SER A 157 8.34 -30.47 12.64
N TYR A 158 7.38 -30.22 13.53
CA TYR A 158 6.01 -30.67 13.35
C TYR A 158 5.33 -29.90 12.20
N PHE A 159 5.53 -28.59 12.06
CA PHE A 159 5.05 -27.84 10.89
C PHE A 159 5.60 -28.41 9.59
N GLU A 160 6.91 -28.67 9.51
CA GLU A 160 7.51 -29.25 8.31
C GLU A 160 6.88 -30.60 7.95
N LEU A 161 6.70 -31.48 8.93
CA LEU A 161 6.10 -32.80 8.70
C LEU A 161 4.62 -32.71 8.30
N HIS A 162 3.86 -31.86 9.00
CA HIS A 162 2.45 -31.64 8.74
C HIS A 162 2.26 -31.02 7.35
N ASN A 163 2.93 -29.90 7.05
CA ASN A 163 2.76 -29.15 5.82
C ASN A 163 3.21 -29.97 4.59
N ARG A 164 4.25 -30.80 4.70
CA ARG A 164 4.65 -31.74 3.64
C ARG A 164 3.59 -32.79 3.32
N ALA A 165 2.72 -33.13 4.27
CA ALA A 165 1.63 -34.08 4.08
C ALA A 165 0.36 -33.43 3.53
N LYS A 166 0.32 -32.10 3.36
CA LYS A 166 -0.82 -31.34 2.86
C LYS A 166 -0.60 -30.89 1.42
N GLU A 167 -1.63 -31.02 0.60
CA GLU A 167 -1.61 -30.54 -0.78
C GLU A 167 -2.05 -29.08 -0.89
N LYS A 168 -2.77 -28.55 0.12
CA LYS A 168 -3.37 -27.22 0.09
C LYS A 168 -2.76 -26.31 1.15
N LYS A 169 -2.28 -25.13 0.76
CA LYS A 169 -1.66 -24.11 1.64
C LYS A 169 -2.52 -23.69 2.84
N HIS A 170 -3.84 -23.55 2.73
CA HIS A 170 -4.71 -23.20 3.87
C HIS A 170 -4.77 -24.28 4.96
N GLU A 171 -4.28 -25.49 4.68
CA GLU A 171 -4.12 -26.54 5.67
C GLU A 171 -2.73 -26.49 6.33
N TYR A 172 -1.87 -25.55 5.97
CA TYR A 172 -0.53 -25.45 6.55
C TYR A 172 -0.60 -24.82 7.93
N TYR A 173 0.29 -25.27 8.82
CA TYR A 173 0.53 -24.60 10.08
C TYR A 173 1.64 -23.57 9.92
N THR A 174 1.36 -22.38 10.44
CA THR A 174 2.28 -21.24 10.45
C THR A 174 2.62 -20.84 11.88
N TRP A 175 3.66 -20.02 12.04
CA TRP A 175 3.95 -19.40 13.34
C TRP A 175 2.79 -18.54 13.84
N PHE A 176 2.10 -17.84 12.94
CA PHE A 176 0.92 -17.05 13.30
C PHE A 176 -0.20 -17.92 13.89
N ASP A 177 -0.47 -19.08 13.30
CA ASP A 177 -1.47 -20.01 13.84
C ASP A 177 -1.11 -20.49 15.24
N PHE A 178 0.17 -20.78 15.47
CA PHE A 178 0.67 -21.18 16.77
C PHE A 178 0.57 -20.05 17.80
N PHE A 179 0.86 -18.81 17.40
CA PHE A 179 0.70 -17.63 18.25
C PHE A 179 -0.75 -17.39 18.64
N LYS A 180 -1.72 -17.61 17.74
CA LYS A 180 -3.15 -17.55 18.07
C LYS A 180 -3.52 -18.55 19.17
N ARG A 181 -3.06 -19.81 19.07
CA ARG A 181 -3.32 -20.83 20.10
C ARG A 181 -2.63 -20.50 21.42
N LEU A 182 -1.39 -20.02 21.37
CA LEU A 182 -0.69 -19.57 22.58
C LEU A 182 -1.40 -18.39 23.25
N SER A 183 -1.96 -17.47 22.46
CA SER A 183 -2.77 -16.37 22.98
C SER A 183 -4.04 -16.86 23.65
N ALA A 184 -4.76 -17.77 23.00
CA ALA A 184 -6.00 -18.38 23.47
C ALA A 184 -5.88 -19.04 24.86
N ILE A 185 -4.74 -19.69 25.13
CA ILE A 185 -4.45 -20.32 26.43
C ILE A 185 -3.77 -19.37 27.43
N GLY A 186 -3.65 -18.08 27.09
CA GLY A 186 -3.06 -17.04 27.93
C GLY A 186 -1.54 -17.17 28.13
N ARG A 187 -0.85 -17.76 27.15
CA ARG A 187 0.59 -18.07 27.15
C ARG A 187 1.39 -17.36 26.07
N PHE A 188 0.74 -16.63 25.16
CA PHE A 188 1.42 -15.65 24.31
C PHE A 188 2.21 -14.69 25.21
N PRO A 189 3.40 -14.20 24.80
CA PRO A 189 4.23 -13.37 25.65
C PRO A 189 3.39 -12.19 26.08
N LYS A 190 3.01 -12.18 27.35
CA LYS A 190 2.28 -11.06 27.89
C LYS A 190 3.25 -9.91 27.87
N VAL A 191 2.82 -8.77 27.34
CA VAL A 191 3.49 -7.48 27.52
C VAL A 191 3.36 -7.02 28.98
N SER A 192 3.51 -7.92 29.95
CA SER A 192 3.30 -7.63 31.36
C SER A 192 4.22 -8.44 32.26
N ARG A 193 4.98 -7.73 33.08
CA ARG A 193 4.84 -7.92 34.51
C ARG A 193 4.41 -6.61 35.15
N SER A 194 3.22 -6.67 35.76
CA SER A 194 2.88 -6.00 37.01
C SER A 194 3.72 -4.77 37.39
N GLU A 195 3.06 -3.62 37.34
CA GLU A 195 3.36 -2.34 38.01
C GLU A 195 4.06 -1.22 37.23
N LYS A 196 4.59 -1.44 36.02
CA LYS A 196 4.94 -0.36 35.08
C LYS A 196 4.72 -0.82 33.63
N PRO A 197 3.98 -0.09 32.79
CA PRO A 197 3.56 -0.53 31.44
C PRO A 197 4.70 -0.60 30.41
N GLU A 198 5.93 -0.25 30.81
CA GLU A 198 7.08 -0.08 29.95
C GLU A 198 7.94 -1.36 29.94
N HIS A 199 7.49 -2.34 29.16
CA HIS A 199 8.32 -3.13 28.24
C HIS A 199 7.60 -3.07 26.88
N ALA A 200 7.31 -1.89 26.37
CA ALA A 200 8.20 -0.78 26.00
C ALA A 200 8.83 -1.05 24.66
N LEU A 201 8.69 -0.05 23.80
CA LEU A 201 9.33 0.04 22.49
C LEU A 201 10.80 -0.44 22.54
N ASP A 202 11.52 -0.27 23.66
CA ASP A 202 12.86 -0.82 23.95
C ASP A 202 13.04 -2.34 23.73
N THR A 203 12.06 -3.18 24.09
CA THR A 203 12.17 -4.63 23.84
C THR A 203 11.96 -4.98 22.37
N ILE A 204 11.05 -4.26 21.70
CA ILE A 204 10.82 -4.40 20.25
C ILE A 204 12.05 -3.89 19.50
N GLU A 205 12.62 -2.78 19.94
CA GLU A 205 13.84 -2.16 19.42
C GLU A 205 15.05 -3.12 19.55
N LYS A 206 15.14 -3.90 20.62
CA LYS A 206 16.15 -4.97 20.73
C LYS A 206 15.93 -6.09 19.73
N GLY A 207 14.67 -6.45 19.44
CA GLY A 207 14.34 -7.38 18.36
C GLY A 207 14.71 -6.83 16.97
N LEU A 208 14.52 -5.53 16.76
CA LEU A 208 14.95 -4.80 15.57
C LEU A 208 16.47 -4.89 15.41
N TRP A 209 17.25 -4.55 16.45
CA TRP A 209 18.70 -4.66 16.41
C TRP A 209 19.14 -6.08 16.06
N SER A 210 18.49 -7.09 16.63
CA SER A 210 18.79 -8.48 16.30
C SER A 210 18.62 -8.80 14.81
N LEU A 211 17.54 -8.33 14.17
CA LEU A 211 17.34 -8.54 12.72
C LEU A 211 18.39 -7.77 11.90
N GLN A 212 18.80 -6.59 12.37
CA GLN A 212 19.83 -5.79 11.75
C GLN A 212 21.23 -6.43 11.88
N GLU A 213 21.55 -7.05 13.02
CA GLU A 213 22.80 -7.80 13.20
C GLU A 213 22.92 -8.96 12.21
N GLN A 214 21.80 -9.65 11.95
CA GLN A 214 21.68 -10.71 10.94
C GLN A 214 21.63 -10.17 9.50
N ALA A 215 21.57 -8.83 9.36
CA ALA A 215 21.39 -8.11 8.11
C ALA A 215 20.12 -8.55 7.36
N ILE A 216 19.04 -8.89 8.07
CA ILE A 216 17.72 -9.18 7.48
C ILE A 216 16.97 -7.88 7.21
N ILE A 217 17.25 -6.83 8.00
CA ILE A 217 16.71 -5.48 7.82
C ILE A 217 17.85 -4.45 7.80
N TYR A 218 17.54 -3.23 7.34
CA TYR A 218 18.41 -2.06 7.42
C TYR A 218 17.75 -0.95 8.24
N GLU A 219 18.58 -0.04 8.76
CA GLU A 219 18.16 1.23 9.38
C GLU A 219 19.06 2.34 8.80
N VAL A 220 18.44 3.36 8.23
CA VAL A 220 19.11 4.48 7.53
C VAL A 220 18.47 5.81 7.95
N ASN A 221 19.23 6.88 7.89
CA ASN A 221 18.68 8.23 7.95
C ASN A 221 18.52 8.76 6.53
N THR A 222 17.36 9.32 6.19
CA THR A 222 17.12 10.01 4.92
C THR A 222 17.17 11.54 5.13
N GLU A 223 17.01 12.33 4.07
CA GLU A 223 16.96 13.80 4.19
C GLU A 223 15.72 14.27 4.97
N ASP A 224 14.62 13.52 4.87
CA ASP A 224 13.31 13.86 5.42
C ASP A 224 12.92 13.07 6.68
N THR A 225 13.53 11.90 6.89
CA THR A 225 13.19 10.97 7.98
C THR A 225 14.44 10.55 8.75
N ASN A 226 14.40 10.73 10.08
CA ASN A 226 15.38 10.09 10.96
C ASN A 226 14.93 8.65 11.23
N GLU A 227 15.86 7.70 11.08
CA GLU A 227 15.69 6.28 11.45
C GLU A 227 14.61 5.53 10.64
N LEU A 228 14.75 5.51 9.31
CA LEU A 228 13.95 4.66 8.42
C LEU A 228 14.45 3.20 8.49
N VAL A 229 13.55 2.27 8.78
CA VAL A 229 13.83 0.82 8.85
C VAL A 229 13.19 0.10 7.69
N GLY A 230 13.89 -0.82 7.02
CA GLY A 230 13.29 -1.62 5.96
C GLY A 230 13.88 -2.99 5.69
N ILE A 231 13.17 -3.78 4.90
CA ILE A 231 13.61 -5.07 4.36
C ILE A 231 14.33 -4.83 3.02
N PRO A 232 15.52 -5.42 2.80
CA PRO A 232 16.13 -5.45 1.48
C PRO A 232 15.25 -6.12 0.43
N GLU A 233 15.14 -5.52 -0.75
CA GLU A 233 14.24 -6.02 -1.81
C GLU A 233 14.50 -7.48 -2.19
N ASP A 234 15.77 -7.87 -2.28
CA ASP A 234 16.20 -9.24 -2.55
C ASP A 234 15.69 -10.28 -1.52
N TYR A 235 15.20 -9.86 -0.34
CA TYR A 235 14.73 -10.73 0.72
C TYR A 235 13.20 -10.81 0.81
N ILE A 236 12.47 -9.98 0.06
CA ILE A 236 11.00 -9.88 0.18
C ILE A 236 10.34 -11.23 -0.05
N ASP A 237 10.66 -11.90 -1.14
CA ASP A 237 10.03 -13.18 -1.50
C ASP A 237 10.28 -14.25 -0.44
N TYR A 238 11.52 -14.33 0.07
CA TYR A 238 11.87 -15.25 1.15
C TYR A 238 11.12 -14.98 2.45
N ILE A 239 10.99 -13.70 2.81
CA ILE A 239 10.29 -13.32 4.04
C ILE A 239 8.78 -13.52 3.88
N ARG A 240 8.20 -13.23 2.71
CA ARG A 240 6.80 -13.52 2.38
C ARG A 240 6.52 -15.03 2.50
N ASP A 241 7.41 -15.86 1.95
CA ASP A 241 7.30 -17.31 2.04
C ASP A 241 7.41 -17.81 3.49
N TRP A 242 8.36 -17.29 4.26
CA TRP A 242 8.54 -17.65 5.68
C TRP A 242 7.35 -17.24 6.56
N LEU A 243 6.79 -16.05 6.30
CA LEU A 243 5.59 -15.55 6.99
C LEU A 243 4.30 -16.24 6.51
N TYR A 244 4.34 -16.96 5.39
CA TYR A 244 3.15 -17.36 4.63
C TYR A 244 2.22 -16.15 4.40
N TYR A 245 2.77 -15.07 3.85
CA TYR A 245 2.04 -13.84 3.60
C TYR A 245 1.76 -13.66 2.11
N GLU A 246 0.49 -13.46 1.75
CA GLU A 246 0.07 -13.08 0.38
C GLU A 246 -0.60 -11.70 0.34
N MET A 247 -1.39 -11.35 1.35
CA MET A 247 -2.17 -10.13 1.40
C MET A 247 -2.67 -9.85 2.82
N SER A 248 -2.89 -8.59 3.17
CA SER A 248 -3.51 -8.21 4.44
C SER A 248 -4.99 -8.63 4.47
N GLU A 249 -5.56 -8.88 5.66
CA GLU A 249 -6.97 -9.28 5.77
C GLU A 249 -7.91 -8.19 5.24
N GLU A 250 -7.54 -6.92 5.42
CA GLU A 250 -8.28 -5.75 4.95
C GLU A 250 -8.26 -5.66 3.42
N ASN A 251 -7.07 -5.77 2.81
CA ASN A 251 -6.90 -5.83 1.35
C ASN A 251 -7.67 -7.01 0.75
N TYR A 252 -7.65 -8.14 1.43
CA TYR A 252 -8.32 -9.33 0.97
C TYR A 252 -9.84 -9.17 0.98
N LEU A 253 -10.40 -8.61 2.04
CA LEU A 253 -11.82 -8.27 2.08
C LEU A 253 -12.18 -7.29 0.96
N GLN A 254 -11.39 -6.24 0.78
CA GLN A 254 -11.59 -5.26 -0.28
C GLN A 254 -11.54 -5.90 -1.66
N MET A 255 -10.57 -6.78 -1.93
CA MET A 255 -10.50 -7.54 -3.18
C MET A 255 -11.81 -8.32 -3.41
N LEU A 256 -12.29 -9.04 -2.39
CA LEU A 256 -13.52 -9.84 -2.50
C LEU A 256 -14.78 -8.99 -2.67
N GLU A 257 -14.79 -7.76 -2.15
CA GLU A 257 -15.89 -6.80 -2.32
C GLU A 257 -15.87 -6.15 -3.71
N THR A 258 -14.68 -5.92 -4.27
CA THR A 258 -14.51 -5.20 -5.53
C THR A 258 -14.67 -6.12 -6.75
N LEU A 259 -14.21 -7.36 -6.65
CA LEU A 259 -14.23 -8.29 -7.78
C LEU A 259 -15.64 -8.86 -8.06
N GLU A 260 -16.22 -8.50 -9.21
CA GLU A 260 -17.57 -8.94 -9.66
C GLU A 260 -17.83 -10.45 -9.51
N PRO A 261 -16.88 -11.37 -9.77
CA PRO A 261 -17.14 -12.79 -9.58
C PRO A 261 -17.56 -13.18 -8.16
N PHE A 262 -17.12 -12.42 -7.14
CA PHE A 262 -17.46 -12.65 -5.74
C PHE A 262 -18.75 -11.96 -5.29
N ASP A 263 -19.40 -11.14 -6.12
CA ASP A 263 -20.79 -10.70 -5.88
C ASP A 263 -21.81 -11.82 -6.09
N LYS A 264 -21.42 -12.84 -6.87
CA LYS A 264 -22.26 -14.00 -7.11
C LYS A 264 -22.29 -14.86 -5.85
N GLN A 265 -23.46 -14.94 -5.22
CA GLN A 265 -23.69 -15.83 -4.08
C GLN A 265 -23.21 -17.26 -4.34
N LYS A 266 -23.39 -17.75 -5.57
CA LYS A 266 -22.96 -19.09 -5.97
C LYS A 266 -21.44 -19.28 -5.79
N THR A 267 -20.63 -18.35 -6.29
CA THR A 267 -19.16 -18.39 -6.17
C THR A 267 -18.73 -18.49 -4.72
N LEU A 268 -19.28 -17.63 -3.85
CA LEU A 268 -18.97 -17.63 -2.42
C LEU A 268 -19.42 -18.91 -1.70
N VAL A 269 -20.58 -19.46 -2.07
CA VAL A 269 -21.08 -20.72 -1.50
C VAL A 269 -20.23 -21.91 -1.95
N ASP A 270 -19.90 -21.97 -3.24
CA ASP A 270 -19.09 -23.04 -3.81
C ASP A 270 -17.68 -23.02 -3.21
N ALA A 271 -17.03 -21.85 -3.14
CA ALA A 271 -15.73 -21.68 -2.49
C ALA A 271 -15.75 -22.16 -1.04
N ARG A 272 -16.74 -21.71 -0.25
CA ARG A 272 -16.86 -22.13 1.15
C ARG A 272 -17.04 -23.64 1.32
N ASN A 273 -17.81 -24.27 0.44
CA ASN A 273 -17.97 -25.72 0.45
C ASN A 273 -16.65 -26.42 0.09
N THR A 274 -15.91 -25.91 -0.90
CA THR A 274 -14.61 -26.45 -1.32
C THR A 274 -13.57 -26.41 -0.19
N PHE A 275 -13.59 -25.36 0.62
CA PHE A 275 -12.66 -25.16 1.74
C PHE A 275 -13.22 -25.64 3.10
N GLY A 276 -14.40 -26.27 3.13
CA GLY A 276 -14.97 -26.79 4.37
C GLY A 276 -15.33 -25.74 5.43
N VAL A 277 -15.58 -24.49 5.03
CA VAL A 277 -15.92 -23.40 5.95
C VAL A 277 -17.38 -23.54 6.41
N GLU A 278 -17.59 -24.17 7.56
CA GLU A 278 -18.91 -24.31 8.17
C GLU A 278 -19.48 -22.96 8.59
N THR A 279 -20.72 -22.65 8.21
CA THR A 279 -21.49 -21.63 8.97
C THR A 279 -22.93 -22.07 9.11
N GLY A 280 -23.44 -21.97 10.34
CA GLY A 280 -24.87 -21.86 10.57
C GLY A 280 -25.39 -20.51 10.05
N THR A 281 -25.75 -20.41 8.76
CA THR A 281 -26.85 -19.58 8.22
C THR A 281 -26.73 -19.32 6.70
N LYS A 282 -27.91 -19.17 6.09
CA LYS A 282 -28.15 -18.40 4.87
C LYS A 282 -27.78 -16.91 5.12
N GLY A 283 -26.50 -16.56 5.03
CA GLY A 283 -26.02 -15.17 5.26
C GLY A 283 -26.12 -14.24 4.05
N ARG A 284 -25.81 -12.95 4.24
CA ARG A 284 -25.47 -11.98 3.16
C ARG A 284 -24.07 -12.28 2.61
N ASN A 285 -23.73 -11.77 1.43
CA ASN A 285 -22.42 -12.02 0.80
C ASN A 285 -21.26 -11.46 1.62
N ASP A 286 -21.44 -10.30 2.25
CA ASP A 286 -20.43 -9.66 3.12
C ASP A 286 -19.95 -10.64 4.20
N LYS A 287 -20.89 -11.25 4.93
CA LYS A 287 -20.58 -12.29 5.94
C LYS A 287 -19.92 -13.53 5.36
N ARG A 288 -20.14 -13.85 4.07
CA ARG A 288 -19.47 -14.98 3.43
C ARG A 288 -18.02 -14.64 3.11
N ARG A 289 -17.75 -13.42 2.63
CA ARG A 289 -16.39 -12.90 2.40
C ARG A 289 -15.61 -12.91 3.71
N GLU A 290 -16.18 -12.29 4.76
CA GLU A 290 -15.62 -12.32 6.11
C GLU A 290 -15.31 -13.74 6.59
N SER A 291 -16.21 -14.70 6.37
CA SER A 291 -15.98 -16.08 6.80
C SER A 291 -14.85 -16.79 6.02
N LEU A 292 -14.62 -16.43 4.76
CA LEU A 292 -13.52 -17.00 3.97
C LEU A 292 -12.17 -16.46 4.46
N VAL A 293 -12.10 -15.15 4.73
CA VAL A 293 -10.90 -14.49 5.26
C VAL A 293 -10.58 -15.01 6.66
N LYS A 294 -11.57 -15.04 7.56
CA LYS A 294 -11.41 -15.56 8.94
C LYS A 294 -11.01 -17.04 9.00
N ALA A 295 -11.38 -17.82 7.98
CA ALA A 295 -10.98 -19.22 7.89
C ALA A 295 -9.50 -19.40 7.48
N GLY A 296 -8.76 -18.32 7.21
CA GLY A 296 -7.35 -18.38 6.82
C GLY A 296 -7.12 -18.92 5.41
N ILE A 297 -8.11 -18.82 4.52
CA ILE A 297 -7.97 -19.29 3.13
C ILE A 297 -7.11 -18.30 2.35
N PHE A 298 -5.94 -18.73 1.91
CA PHE A 298 -5.04 -17.92 1.10
C PHE A 298 -5.73 -17.34 -0.16
N PRO A 299 -5.53 -16.05 -0.48
CA PRO A 299 -6.03 -15.42 -1.71
C PRO A 299 -5.72 -16.24 -2.97
N SER A 300 -4.50 -16.77 -3.09
CA SER A 300 -4.08 -17.55 -4.26
C SER A 300 -4.93 -18.80 -4.46
N GLN A 301 -5.25 -19.48 -3.37
CA GLN A 301 -6.09 -20.67 -3.41
C GLN A 301 -7.54 -20.33 -3.70
N LEU A 302 -8.07 -19.28 -3.07
CA LEU A 302 -9.45 -18.86 -3.31
C LEU A 302 -9.65 -18.44 -4.77
N LEU A 303 -8.71 -17.71 -5.35
CA LEU A 303 -8.76 -17.32 -6.76
C LEU A 303 -8.62 -18.53 -7.69
N ALA A 304 -7.72 -19.48 -7.38
CA ALA A 304 -7.51 -20.68 -8.19
C ALA A 304 -8.73 -21.64 -8.20
N GLU A 305 -9.34 -21.86 -7.04
CA GLU A 305 -10.44 -22.83 -6.86
C GLU A 305 -11.81 -22.19 -7.03
N GLY A 306 -11.93 -20.90 -6.69
CA GLY A 306 -13.18 -20.14 -6.72
C GLY A 306 -13.51 -19.54 -8.09
N LEU A 307 -12.50 -19.24 -8.91
CA LEU A 307 -12.70 -18.57 -10.20
C LEU A 307 -12.29 -19.44 -11.39
N THR A 308 -12.99 -19.25 -12.50
CA THR A 308 -12.57 -19.84 -13.77
C THR A 308 -11.46 -19.01 -14.42
N LYS A 309 -10.64 -19.64 -15.27
CA LYS A 309 -9.63 -18.95 -16.09
C LYS A 309 -10.20 -17.78 -16.89
N LYS A 310 -11.46 -17.88 -17.33
CA LYS A 310 -12.15 -16.81 -18.08
C LYS A 310 -12.44 -15.61 -17.18
N GLU A 311 -12.84 -15.83 -15.93
CA GLU A 311 -13.07 -14.78 -14.95
C GLU A 311 -11.76 -14.11 -14.54
N LEU A 312 -10.70 -14.88 -14.26
CA LEU A 312 -9.36 -14.34 -13.99
C LEU A 312 -8.84 -13.48 -15.14
N LYS A 313 -9.01 -13.93 -16.39
CA LYS A 313 -8.66 -13.11 -17.55
C LYS A 313 -9.49 -11.82 -17.61
N GLY A 314 -10.78 -11.89 -17.26
CA GLY A 314 -11.66 -10.72 -17.19
C GLY A 314 -11.15 -9.68 -16.19
N ILE A 315 -10.70 -10.13 -15.01
CA ILE A 315 -10.10 -9.27 -13.99
C ILE A 315 -8.82 -8.60 -14.53
N VAL A 316 -7.90 -9.40 -15.09
CA VAL A 316 -6.65 -8.88 -15.68
C VAL A 316 -6.92 -7.87 -16.79
N ASP A 317 -7.93 -8.11 -17.63
CA ASP A 317 -8.33 -7.19 -18.70
C ASP A 317 -8.97 -5.90 -18.13
N GLU A 318 -9.82 -6.01 -17.11
CA GLU A 318 -10.53 -4.89 -16.48
C GLU A 318 -9.58 -3.94 -15.75
N TYR A 319 -8.67 -4.47 -14.95
CA TYR A 319 -7.70 -3.68 -14.18
C TYR A 319 -6.42 -3.39 -14.97
N SER A 320 -6.29 -3.90 -16.20
CA SER A 320 -5.10 -3.79 -17.05
C SER A 320 -3.82 -4.23 -16.31
N LEU A 321 -3.88 -5.41 -15.70
CA LEU A 321 -2.76 -5.97 -14.94
C LEU A 321 -1.69 -6.55 -15.88
N ASP A 322 -0.42 -6.39 -15.53
CA ASP A 322 0.69 -6.97 -16.28
C ASP A 322 0.83 -8.46 -15.96
N ALA A 323 0.08 -9.29 -16.67
CA ALA A 323 0.13 -10.74 -16.52
C ALA A 323 -0.05 -11.47 -17.85
N HIS A 324 0.66 -12.59 -18.03
CA HIS A 324 0.45 -13.42 -19.21
C HIS A 324 -0.89 -14.15 -19.13
N LYS A 325 -1.86 -13.68 -19.93
CA LYS A 325 -3.27 -14.14 -19.95
C LYS A 325 -3.50 -15.62 -20.27
N GLN A 326 -2.45 -16.39 -20.53
CA GLN A 326 -2.52 -17.85 -20.67
C GLN A 326 -2.06 -18.63 -19.43
N LYS A 327 -1.39 -18.01 -18.47
CA LYS A 327 -0.90 -18.67 -17.25
C LYS A 327 -1.77 -18.23 -16.08
N THR A 328 -2.46 -19.19 -15.47
CA THR A 328 -3.41 -18.91 -14.38
C THR A 328 -2.68 -18.33 -13.17
N ASP A 329 -1.52 -18.88 -12.84
CA ASP A 329 -0.76 -18.49 -11.64
C ASP A 329 -0.28 -17.02 -11.75
N GLU A 330 0.26 -16.61 -12.90
CA GLU A 330 0.66 -15.20 -13.13
C GLU A 330 -0.54 -14.23 -13.05
N MET A 331 -1.73 -14.64 -13.49
CA MET A 331 -2.94 -13.79 -13.34
C MET A 331 -3.37 -13.66 -11.89
N ILE A 332 -3.24 -14.74 -11.11
CA ILE A 332 -3.56 -14.75 -9.68
C ILE A 332 -2.58 -13.85 -8.92
N GLU A 333 -1.28 -14.03 -9.16
CA GLU A 333 -0.21 -13.26 -8.55
C GLU A 333 -0.36 -11.76 -8.84
N ALA A 334 -0.57 -11.38 -10.11
CA ALA A 334 -0.78 -9.98 -10.47
C ALA A 334 -2.05 -9.38 -9.84
N THR A 335 -3.11 -10.19 -9.66
CA THR A 335 -4.33 -9.75 -8.97
C THR A 335 -4.06 -9.51 -7.49
N ILE A 336 -3.36 -10.45 -6.83
CA ILE A 336 -2.99 -10.33 -5.41
C ILE A 336 -2.11 -9.11 -5.20
N GLU A 337 -1.05 -8.97 -5.98
CA GLU A 337 -0.11 -7.85 -5.86
C GLU A 337 -0.83 -6.52 -6.12
N TYR A 338 -1.73 -6.43 -7.11
CA TYR A 338 -2.51 -5.22 -7.36
C TYR A 338 -3.33 -4.78 -6.14
N PHE A 339 -4.07 -5.70 -5.51
CA PHE A 339 -4.91 -5.38 -4.37
C PHE A 339 -4.11 -5.19 -3.08
N GLU A 340 -3.02 -5.92 -2.88
CA GLU A 340 -2.11 -5.69 -1.76
C GLU A 340 -1.44 -4.33 -1.86
N GLN A 341 -1.11 -3.93 -3.09
CA GLN A 341 -0.61 -2.59 -3.38
C GLN A 341 -1.69 -1.51 -3.34
N SER A 342 -2.97 -1.88 -3.17
CA SER A 342 -4.08 -0.94 -3.31
C SER A 342 -4.39 -0.10 -2.06
N GLN A 343 -3.90 -0.52 -0.89
CA GLN A 343 -3.89 0.28 0.34
C GLN A 343 -2.55 1.00 0.57
N LYS A 344 -1.56 0.78 -0.31
CA LYS A 344 -0.29 1.50 -0.24
C LYS A 344 -0.59 2.95 -0.62
N GLN A 345 -0.48 3.87 0.34
CA GLN A 345 -0.61 5.31 0.07
C GLN A 345 0.18 5.61 -1.19
N ILE A 346 -0.44 6.35 -2.12
CA ILE A 346 0.35 7.15 -3.05
C ILE A 346 1.08 8.14 -2.15
N THR A 347 2.28 7.78 -1.71
CA THR A 347 3.21 8.76 -1.18
C THR A 347 3.39 9.77 -2.28
N THR A 348 3.18 11.04 -1.95
CA THR A 348 3.39 12.20 -2.82
C THR A 348 4.82 12.30 -3.39
N ASP A 349 5.67 11.34 -3.09
CA ASP A 349 7.09 11.29 -3.45
C ASP A 349 7.33 10.60 -4.81
N ASP A 350 6.30 9.98 -5.39
CA ASP A 350 6.29 9.49 -6.78
C ASP A 350 5.12 10.13 -7.55
N GLU A 351 5.21 11.46 -7.73
CA GLU A 351 4.17 12.31 -8.38
C GLU A 351 3.83 11.79 -9.79
N GLU A 352 4.81 11.18 -10.49
CA GLU A 352 4.66 10.62 -11.84
C GLU A 352 3.76 9.37 -11.85
N ALA A 353 3.97 8.44 -10.91
CA ALA A 353 3.12 7.25 -10.76
C ALA A 353 1.67 7.60 -10.35
N ALA A 354 1.50 8.65 -9.54
CA ALA A 354 0.20 9.16 -9.14
C ALA A 354 -0.59 9.71 -10.35
N ALA A 355 0.07 10.54 -11.17
CA ALA A 355 -0.53 11.18 -12.32
C ALA A 355 -0.97 10.17 -13.40
N GLU A 356 -0.16 9.14 -13.65
CA GLU A 356 -0.53 8.04 -14.57
C GLU A 356 -1.78 7.29 -14.09
N LEU A 357 -1.88 7.01 -12.79
CA LEU A 357 -3.04 6.33 -12.21
C LEU A 357 -4.29 7.20 -12.28
N PHE A 358 -4.17 8.51 -11.99
CA PHE A 358 -5.24 9.47 -12.17
C PHE A 358 -5.72 9.51 -13.62
N LEU A 359 -4.80 9.54 -14.59
CA LEU A 359 -5.12 9.57 -16.02
C LEU A 359 -5.87 8.30 -16.45
N LYS A 360 -5.40 7.13 -16.02
CA LYS A 360 -6.03 5.83 -16.36
C LYS A 360 -7.50 5.80 -15.95
N CYS A 361 -7.80 6.27 -14.74
CA CYS A 361 -9.13 6.21 -14.12
C CYS A 361 -9.95 7.51 -14.24
N TYR A 362 -9.45 8.50 -14.98
CA TYR A 362 -10.03 9.84 -15.05
C TYR A 362 -11.50 9.88 -15.47
N GLU A 363 -11.89 9.02 -16.42
CA GLU A 363 -13.29 8.90 -16.87
C GLU A 363 -14.19 8.35 -15.77
N ASP A 364 -13.78 7.26 -15.11
CA ASP A 364 -14.55 6.64 -14.03
C ASP A 364 -14.70 7.58 -12.81
N ILE A 365 -13.64 8.35 -12.50
CA ILE A 365 -13.67 9.41 -11.49
C ILE A 365 -14.72 10.46 -11.86
N SER A 366 -14.70 10.93 -13.12
CA SER A 366 -15.64 11.96 -13.61
C SER A 366 -17.10 11.49 -13.63
N ASP A 367 -17.36 10.22 -13.90
CA ASP A 367 -18.70 9.64 -13.89
C ASP A 367 -19.21 9.35 -12.48
N GLY A 368 -18.30 9.25 -11.51
CA GLY A 368 -18.62 9.01 -10.10
C GLY A 368 -18.90 7.55 -9.78
N ASN A 369 -18.32 6.62 -10.55
CA ASN A 369 -18.44 5.20 -10.29
C ASN A 369 -17.36 4.73 -9.31
N VAL A 370 -17.66 4.83 -8.01
CA VAL A 370 -16.73 4.50 -6.92
C VAL A 370 -16.18 3.07 -7.02
N GLU A 371 -17.00 2.12 -7.48
CA GLU A 371 -16.62 0.70 -7.60
C GLU A 371 -15.52 0.45 -8.64
N ARG A 372 -15.27 1.39 -9.55
CA ARG A 372 -14.25 1.28 -10.61
C ARG A 372 -12.98 2.07 -10.33
N ILE A 373 -12.96 2.81 -9.23
CA ILE A 373 -11.81 3.62 -8.86
C ILE A 373 -10.86 2.72 -8.09
N PRO A 374 -9.58 2.63 -8.50
CA PRO A 374 -8.58 1.87 -7.79
C PRO A 374 -8.57 2.25 -6.31
N PRO A 375 -8.55 1.28 -5.38
CA PRO A 375 -8.49 1.58 -3.95
C PRO A 375 -7.38 2.57 -3.55
N GLN A 376 -6.27 2.59 -4.29
CA GLN A 376 -5.16 3.54 -4.14
C GLN A 376 -5.63 5.00 -4.15
N LEU A 377 -6.57 5.32 -5.04
CA LEU A 377 -7.17 6.65 -5.18
C LEU A 377 -8.34 6.88 -4.22
N GLN A 378 -8.88 5.81 -3.63
CA GLN A 378 -9.97 5.90 -2.66
C GLN A 378 -9.49 6.34 -1.28
N GLN A 379 -8.20 6.41 -0.97
CA GLN A 379 -7.71 6.90 0.34
C GLN A 379 -7.31 8.37 0.36
N VAL A 380 -7.10 9.00 -0.80
CA VAL A 380 -6.47 10.34 -0.93
C VAL A 380 -7.33 11.49 -0.35
N VAL A 381 -8.51 11.20 0.20
CA VAL A 381 -9.41 12.22 0.77
C VAL A 381 -9.98 11.75 2.11
N ASP A 382 -9.55 12.41 3.19
CA ASP A 382 -10.07 12.29 4.56
C ASP A 382 -11.46 12.97 4.71
N GLU A 383 -12.52 12.40 4.12
CA GLU A 383 -13.89 12.87 4.37
C GLU A 383 -14.92 11.73 4.48
N ASP A 384 -15.84 11.86 5.44
CA ASP A 384 -16.93 10.92 5.75
C ASP A 384 -18.06 10.86 4.69
N ASP A 385 -18.03 11.73 3.65
CA ASP A 385 -19.03 11.80 2.57
C ASP A 385 -18.46 11.31 1.23
N PRO A 386 -18.83 10.09 0.77
CA PRO A 386 -18.36 9.53 -0.49
C PRO A 386 -18.63 10.41 -1.73
N SER A 387 -19.71 11.19 -1.74
CA SER A 387 -20.03 12.03 -2.90
C SER A 387 -19.08 13.22 -3.01
N ARG A 388 -18.68 13.78 -1.87
CA ARG A 388 -17.79 14.95 -1.81
C ARG A 388 -16.34 14.55 -2.02
N LYS A 389 -15.95 13.40 -1.47
CA LYS A 389 -14.70 12.70 -1.78
C LYS A 389 -14.47 12.53 -3.27
N MET A 390 -15.50 12.11 -3.99
CA MET A 390 -15.45 11.94 -5.44
C MET A 390 -15.33 13.26 -6.22
N ASP A 391 -15.94 14.34 -5.72
CA ASP A 391 -15.78 15.67 -6.33
C ASP A 391 -14.33 16.14 -6.13
N MET A 392 -13.78 16.02 -4.91
CA MET A 392 -12.38 16.36 -4.61
C MET A 392 -11.37 15.53 -5.40
N LEU A 393 -11.61 14.22 -5.56
CA LEU A 393 -10.75 13.33 -6.33
C LEU A 393 -10.72 13.74 -7.81
N PHE A 394 -11.86 14.19 -8.36
CA PHE A 394 -11.91 14.67 -9.74
C PHE A 394 -11.12 15.97 -9.92
N GLU A 395 -11.23 16.89 -8.96
CA GLU A 395 -10.47 18.15 -8.96
C GLU A 395 -8.96 17.89 -8.85
N GLN A 396 -8.55 16.99 -7.95
CA GLN A 396 -7.15 16.61 -7.77
C GLN A 396 -6.60 15.92 -9.02
N ALA A 397 -7.33 14.95 -9.58
CA ALA A 397 -6.91 14.27 -10.81
C ALA A 397 -6.68 15.26 -11.97
N THR A 398 -7.52 16.30 -12.09
CA THR A 398 -7.32 17.36 -13.08
C THR A 398 -6.06 18.16 -12.81
N SER A 399 -5.81 18.53 -11.55
CA SER A 399 -4.60 19.26 -11.16
C SER A 399 -3.33 18.48 -11.47
N GLU A 400 -3.29 17.20 -11.11
CA GLU A 400 -2.13 16.32 -11.38
C GLU A 400 -1.89 16.13 -12.88
N ILE A 401 -2.96 15.98 -13.68
CA ILE A 401 -2.82 15.90 -15.14
C ILE A 401 -2.20 17.19 -15.71
N PHE A 402 -2.59 18.37 -15.22
CA PHE A 402 -1.98 19.62 -15.68
C PHE A 402 -0.54 19.78 -15.20
N LYS A 403 -0.26 19.46 -13.94
CA LYS A 403 1.06 19.63 -13.33
C LYS A 403 2.06 18.62 -13.89
N GLU A 404 1.78 17.33 -13.76
CA GLU A 404 2.75 16.26 -14.04
C GLU A 404 2.70 15.80 -15.51
N ILE A 405 1.51 15.56 -16.06
CA ILE A 405 1.41 15.04 -17.44
C ILE A 405 1.69 16.14 -18.45
N PHE A 406 1.06 17.31 -18.30
CA PHE A 406 1.23 18.44 -19.21
C PHE A 406 2.41 19.35 -18.87
N ASN A 407 3.11 19.08 -17.76
CA ASN A 407 4.28 19.81 -17.28
C ASN A 407 4.01 21.32 -17.15
N VAL A 408 2.87 21.69 -16.55
CA VAL A 408 2.44 23.09 -16.40
C VAL A 408 2.64 23.55 -14.96
N ASP A 409 3.84 24.07 -14.67
CA ASP A 409 4.30 24.50 -13.33
C ASP A 409 3.36 25.48 -12.63
N GLY A 410 2.67 26.34 -13.39
CA GLY A 410 1.77 27.37 -12.86
C GLY A 410 0.41 26.87 -12.36
N THR A 411 0.24 25.54 -12.20
CA THR A 411 -1.03 24.89 -11.83
C THR A 411 -1.25 24.91 -10.32
N GLU A 412 -2.37 25.46 -9.88
CA GLU A 412 -2.78 25.50 -8.47
C GLU A 412 -4.22 24.98 -8.25
N LEU A 413 -4.37 24.07 -7.30
CA LEU A 413 -5.68 23.61 -6.82
C LEU A 413 -6.21 24.52 -5.70
N LEU A 414 -7.39 25.11 -5.89
CA LEU A 414 -7.96 26.13 -4.99
C LEU A 414 -9.11 25.59 -4.12
N GLY A 415 -9.95 24.71 -4.69
CA GLY A 415 -11.24 24.29 -4.12
C GLY A 415 -11.16 23.70 -2.71
N GLN A 416 -10.03 23.07 -2.36
CA GLN A 416 -9.83 22.39 -1.08
C GLN A 416 -9.36 23.32 0.06
N LYS A 417 -8.71 24.45 -0.25
CA LYS A 417 -8.04 25.33 0.75
C LYS A 417 -8.76 26.67 0.99
N ALA A 418 -9.75 27.02 0.18
CA ALA A 418 -10.36 28.35 0.20
C ALA A 418 -11.68 28.43 0.99
N SER A 419 -11.84 29.46 1.82
CA SER A 419 -13.09 29.80 2.52
C SER A 419 -14.04 30.70 1.70
N GLY A 420 -13.86 30.77 0.37
CA GLY A 420 -14.51 31.72 -0.53
C GLY A 420 -15.14 31.09 -1.78
N ILE A 421 -15.70 31.94 -2.66
CA ILE A 421 -16.26 31.56 -3.97
C ILE A 421 -15.11 31.55 -4.99
N VAL A 422 -14.38 30.43 -5.07
CA VAL A 422 -13.27 30.22 -6.01
C VAL A 422 -13.61 29.10 -7.01
N ALA A 423 -12.89 29.09 -8.14
CA ALA A 423 -12.90 27.96 -9.06
C ALA A 423 -12.22 26.74 -8.42
N ASP A 424 -12.30 25.58 -9.08
CA ASP A 424 -11.71 24.35 -8.52
C ASP A 424 -10.17 24.43 -8.60
N GLY A 425 -9.63 24.98 -9.71
CA GLY A 425 -8.22 25.38 -9.79
C GLY A 425 -7.93 26.41 -10.88
N GLU A 426 -6.64 26.77 -10.97
CA GLU A 426 -6.13 27.80 -11.88
C GLU A 426 -4.73 27.49 -12.42
N ILE A 427 -4.41 28.04 -13.58
CA ILE A 427 -3.09 27.97 -14.22
C ILE A 427 -2.64 29.37 -14.60
N GLU A 428 -1.42 29.75 -14.20
CA GLU A 428 -0.71 30.89 -14.75
C GLU A 428 0.32 30.45 -15.80
N GLN A 429 0.24 31.02 -17.01
CA GLN A 429 1.27 30.87 -18.04
C GLN A 429 1.46 32.20 -18.76
N ASP A 430 2.69 32.71 -18.80
CA ASP A 430 3.04 34.01 -19.42
C ASP A 430 2.16 35.19 -18.98
N GLY A 431 1.77 35.22 -17.69
CA GLY A 431 0.90 36.25 -17.13
C GLY A 431 -0.57 36.18 -17.58
N LYS A 432 -0.94 35.15 -18.34
CA LYS A 432 -2.32 34.80 -18.69
C LYS A 432 -2.83 33.70 -17.79
N TRP A 433 -4.11 33.74 -17.49
CA TRP A 433 -4.74 32.85 -16.54
C TRP A 433 -5.81 32.00 -17.20
N LEU A 434 -5.75 30.70 -16.91
CA LEU A 434 -6.82 29.74 -17.17
C LEU A 434 -7.42 29.33 -15.83
N LEU A 435 -8.74 29.29 -15.77
CA LEU A 435 -9.47 28.74 -14.61
C LEU A 435 -10.20 27.47 -15.03
N TRP A 436 -10.42 26.53 -14.11
CA TRP A 436 -11.25 25.36 -14.41
C TRP A 436 -12.25 25.00 -13.30
N ASP A 437 -13.28 24.27 -13.69
CA ASP A 437 -14.36 23.82 -12.81
C ASP A 437 -14.79 22.40 -13.24
N ASN A 438 -14.57 21.43 -12.36
CA ASN A 438 -14.89 20.02 -12.50
C ASN A 438 -16.35 19.76 -12.15
N LYS A 439 -17.06 19.01 -13.00
CA LYS A 439 -18.49 18.72 -12.84
C LYS A 439 -18.78 17.25 -13.02
N ARG A 440 -18.49 16.49 -11.96
CA ARG A 440 -18.79 15.05 -11.87
C ARG A 440 -20.30 14.79 -11.92
N ARG A 441 -20.76 13.91 -12.83
CA ARG A 441 -22.15 13.40 -12.90
C ARG A 441 -22.27 12.18 -13.82
N ILE A 442 -23.03 11.17 -13.40
CA ILE A 442 -23.43 10.01 -14.23
C ILE A 442 -24.18 10.39 -15.52
N ASN A 443 -24.87 11.53 -15.53
CA ASN A 443 -25.65 11.99 -16.69
C ASN A 443 -25.03 13.27 -17.28
N LYS A 444 -25.25 13.46 -18.59
CA LYS A 444 -24.83 14.67 -19.33
C LYS A 444 -25.04 15.95 -18.53
N PHE A 445 -23.96 16.71 -18.36
CA PHE A 445 -23.95 17.96 -17.64
C PHE A 445 -24.81 19.03 -18.33
N LYS A 446 -25.54 19.78 -17.50
CA LYS A 446 -26.38 20.90 -17.91
C LYS A 446 -25.80 22.18 -17.32
N LEU A 447 -25.33 23.08 -18.17
CA LEU A 447 -24.87 24.40 -17.75
C LEU A 447 -26.07 25.32 -17.46
N GLY A 448 -26.61 25.22 -16.24
CA GLY A 448 -27.74 26.02 -15.77
C GLY A 448 -27.36 27.46 -15.40
N SER A 449 -28.37 28.32 -15.19
CA SER A 449 -28.20 29.73 -14.83
C SER A 449 -27.41 29.94 -13.54
N ASN A 450 -27.61 29.07 -12.55
CA ASN A 450 -26.91 29.17 -11.27
C ASN A 450 -25.41 28.90 -11.44
N THR A 451 -25.05 27.87 -12.21
CA THR A 451 -23.63 27.56 -12.49
C THR A 451 -22.99 28.65 -13.35
N GLN A 452 -23.69 29.17 -14.37
CA GLN A 452 -23.20 30.32 -15.15
C GLN A 452 -22.90 31.53 -14.26
N SER A 453 -23.78 31.81 -13.29
CA SER A 453 -23.59 32.92 -12.35
C SER A 453 -22.38 32.69 -11.43
N LYS A 454 -22.14 31.44 -10.99
CA LYS A 454 -20.95 31.09 -10.20
C LYS A 454 -19.66 31.27 -11.01
N ILE A 455 -19.60 30.69 -12.22
CA ILE A 455 -18.45 30.81 -13.12
C ILE A 455 -18.16 32.28 -13.43
N LYS A 456 -19.20 33.06 -13.75
CA LYS A 456 -19.06 34.50 -13.95
C LYS A 456 -18.42 35.18 -12.73
N ASN A 457 -18.84 34.83 -11.52
CA ASN A 457 -18.26 35.41 -10.31
C ASN A 457 -16.79 35.00 -10.13
N TYR A 458 -16.41 33.75 -10.43
CA TYR A 458 -15.01 33.32 -10.38
C TYR A 458 -14.15 34.18 -11.32
N ILE A 459 -14.60 34.30 -12.58
CA ILE A 459 -13.93 35.09 -13.61
C ILE A 459 -13.87 36.57 -13.21
N ASP A 460 -15.00 37.19 -12.86
CA ASP A 460 -15.06 38.60 -12.47
C ASP A 460 -14.15 38.91 -11.27
N THR A 461 -14.01 37.96 -10.33
CA THR A 461 -13.18 38.14 -9.14
C THR A 461 -11.70 38.06 -9.50
N LYS A 462 -11.29 37.03 -10.24
CA LYS A 462 -9.88 36.86 -10.65
C LYS A 462 -9.43 37.95 -11.62
N SER A 463 -10.31 38.38 -12.53
CA SER A 463 -10.08 39.45 -13.51
C SER A 463 -9.86 40.84 -12.90
N GLN A 464 -10.10 41.03 -11.60
CA GLN A 464 -9.74 42.29 -10.91
C GLN A 464 -8.23 42.44 -10.72
N GLN A 465 -7.48 41.33 -10.72
CA GLN A 465 -6.06 41.29 -10.40
C GLN A 465 -5.22 40.66 -11.51
N HIS A 466 -5.82 39.79 -12.32
CA HIS A 466 -5.13 38.98 -13.31
C HIS A 466 -5.83 38.99 -14.67
N GLN A 467 -5.10 38.64 -15.73
CA GLN A 467 -5.67 38.54 -17.08
C GLN A 467 -6.18 37.12 -17.35
N VAL A 468 -7.45 36.88 -17.05
CA VAL A 468 -8.13 35.61 -17.35
C VAL A 468 -8.48 35.56 -18.84
N GLU A 469 -7.94 34.57 -19.56
CA GLU A 469 -8.18 34.37 -21.00
C GLU A 469 -9.09 33.16 -21.26
N TRP A 470 -9.03 32.15 -20.40
CA TRP A 470 -9.75 30.89 -20.58
C TRP A 470 -10.46 30.43 -19.30
N PHE A 471 -11.61 29.79 -19.49
CA PHE A 471 -12.31 29.05 -18.45
C PHE A 471 -12.74 27.68 -18.98
N LEU A 472 -12.26 26.61 -18.35
CA LEU A 472 -12.62 25.25 -18.70
C LEU A 472 -13.75 24.74 -17.79
N ILE A 473 -14.77 24.14 -18.39
CA ILE A 473 -15.76 23.34 -17.67
C ILE A 473 -15.50 21.90 -18.05
N ILE A 474 -15.08 21.08 -17.08
CA ILE A 474 -14.69 19.69 -17.31
C ILE A 474 -15.76 18.76 -16.76
N ALA A 475 -16.33 17.88 -17.59
CA ALA A 475 -17.39 16.95 -17.19
C ALA A 475 -17.35 15.67 -18.03
N PRO A 476 -18.05 14.59 -17.66
CA PRO A 476 -18.05 13.37 -18.47
C PRO A 476 -18.65 13.57 -19.87
N ASP A 477 -19.78 14.28 -19.93
CA ASP A 477 -20.43 14.64 -21.19
C ASP A 477 -21.34 15.87 -21.00
N PHE A 478 -21.75 16.50 -22.10
CA PHE A 478 -22.54 17.72 -22.08
C PHE A 478 -23.87 17.57 -22.83
N THR A 479 -24.88 18.29 -22.37
CA THR A 479 -26.13 18.49 -23.12
C THR A 479 -25.95 19.53 -24.23
N ASP A 480 -26.74 19.46 -25.31
CA ASP A 480 -26.69 20.46 -26.39
C ASP A 480 -26.95 21.88 -25.90
N ASN A 481 -27.82 22.03 -24.90
CA ASN A 481 -28.09 23.31 -24.25
C ASN A 481 -26.88 23.86 -23.49
N ALA A 482 -25.98 23.00 -22.99
CA ALA A 482 -24.77 23.45 -22.33
C ALA A 482 -23.86 24.21 -23.30
N LYS A 483 -23.73 23.73 -24.55
CA LYS A 483 -22.96 24.41 -25.62
C LYS A 483 -23.50 25.82 -25.89
N GLN A 484 -24.82 25.94 -26.05
CA GLN A 484 -25.45 27.26 -26.27
C GLN A 484 -25.29 28.20 -25.08
N ASN A 485 -25.30 27.66 -23.86
CA ASN A 485 -25.15 28.44 -22.65
C ASN A 485 -23.71 28.85 -22.38
N ALA A 486 -22.72 28.04 -22.77
CA ALA A 486 -21.30 28.40 -22.71
C ALA A 486 -21.02 29.64 -23.59
N LYS A 487 -21.53 29.64 -24.82
CA LYS A 487 -21.46 30.78 -25.74
C LYS A 487 -22.15 32.04 -25.20
N LYS A 488 -23.28 31.89 -24.49
CA LYS A 488 -23.93 33.03 -23.82
C LYS A 488 -23.09 33.55 -22.67
N LEU A 489 -22.44 32.67 -21.91
CA LEU A 489 -21.61 33.04 -20.78
C LEU A 489 -20.36 33.81 -21.25
N GLU A 490 -19.67 33.31 -22.28
CA GLU A 490 -18.55 33.99 -22.96
C GLU A 490 -18.90 35.44 -23.35
N MET A 491 -20.08 35.65 -23.96
CA MET A 491 -20.58 36.99 -24.29
C MET A 491 -20.81 37.87 -23.04
N GLN A 492 -21.16 37.27 -21.90
CA GLN A 492 -21.39 38.00 -20.64
C GLN A 492 -20.10 38.34 -19.90
N VAL A 493 -19.04 37.57 -20.08
CA VAL A 493 -17.74 37.77 -19.41
C VAL A 493 -16.73 38.55 -20.27
N GLY A 494 -17.18 39.15 -21.37
CA GLY A 494 -16.37 40.11 -22.13
C GLY A 494 -15.39 39.50 -23.12
N GLY A 495 -15.66 38.28 -23.63
CA GLY A 495 -14.84 37.63 -24.65
C GLY A 495 -13.75 36.70 -24.11
N ILE A 496 -13.85 36.30 -22.84
CA ILE A 496 -13.07 35.21 -22.24
C ILE A 496 -13.62 33.88 -22.76
N ASP A 497 -12.74 33.01 -23.25
CA ASP A 497 -13.13 31.75 -23.87
C ASP A 497 -13.66 30.77 -22.81
N ILE A 498 -14.91 30.34 -22.99
CA ILE A 498 -15.55 29.33 -22.14
C ILE A 498 -15.54 27.99 -22.87
N ARG A 499 -14.61 27.10 -22.53
CA ARG A 499 -14.47 25.79 -23.17
C ARG A 499 -15.22 24.71 -22.41
N LEU A 500 -15.93 23.84 -23.12
CA LEU A 500 -16.47 22.60 -22.56
C LEU A 500 -15.51 21.46 -22.87
N VAL A 501 -15.00 20.78 -21.86
CA VAL A 501 -14.01 19.70 -22.04
C VAL A 501 -14.60 18.41 -21.49
N LYS A 502 -14.72 17.37 -22.33
CA LYS A 502 -15.13 16.08 -21.80
C LYS A 502 -13.95 15.42 -21.10
N ALA A 503 -14.22 14.69 -20.02
CA ALA A 503 -13.18 13.94 -19.32
C ALA A 503 -12.46 12.96 -20.26
N SER A 504 -13.21 12.25 -21.12
CA SER A 504 -12.66 11.37 -22.16
C SER A 504 -11.76 12.10 -23.15
N ASP A 505 -12.13 13.33 -23.53
CA ASP A 505 -11.40 14.12 -24.52
C ASP A 505 -10.09 14.67 -23.92
N LEU A 506 -10.11 15.07 -22.65
CA LEU A 506 -8.91 15.50 -21.93
C LEU A 506 -7.95 14.33 -21.69
N LYS A 507 -8.47 13.17 -21.29
CA LYS A 507 -7.69 11.94 -21.14
C LYS A 507 -7.01 11.56 -22.45
N GLN A 508 -7.75 11.50 -23.55
CA GLN A 508 -7.20 11.20 -24.87
C GLN A 508 -6.11 12.21 -25.29
N PHE A 509 -6.29 13.48 -24.90
CA PHE A 509 -5.32 14.53 -25.20
C PHE A 509 -4.04 14.39 -24.36
N ALA A 510 -4.17 14.05 -23.07
CA ALA A 510 -3.06 13.75 -22.17
C ALA A 510 -2.27 12.50 -22.60
N GLU A 511 -2.95 11.41 -22.96
CA GLU A 511 -2.31 10.20 -23.52
C GLU A 511 -1.47 10.53 -24.76
N TYR A 512 -2.03 11.34 -25.67
CA TYR A 512 -1.29 11.79 -26.86
C TYR A 512 -0.07 12.67 -26.51
N TRP A 513 -0.19 13.51 -25.49
CA TRP A 513 0.90 14.35 -25.01
C TRP A 513 2.07 13.50 -24.48
N ILE A 514 1.78 12.50 -23.65
CA ILE A 514 2.78 11.54 -23.15
C ILE A 514 3.52 10.88 -24.33
N GLU A 515 2.77 10.37 -25.31
CA GLU A 515 3.34 9.67 -26.47
C GLU A 515 4.21 10.56 -27.38
N THR A 516 4.02 11.88 -27.37
CA THR A 516 4.59 12.77 -28.38
C THR A 516 5.58 13.81 -27.83
N TYR A 517 5.32 14.35 -26.64
CA TYR A 517 5.98 15.57 -26.15
C TYR A 517 6.62 15.44 -24.77
N ALA A 518 6.23 14.44 -23.95
CA ALA A 518 6.71 14.31 -22.58
C ALA A 518 8.24 14.14 -22.47
N GLU A 519 8.87 13.36 -23.35
CA GLU A 519 10.32 13.14 -23.33
C GLU A 519 11.15 14.41 -23.65
N GLU A 520 10.53 15.43 -24.27
CA GLU A 520 11.22 16.65 -24.72
C GLU A 520 11.12 17.80 -23.70
N GLY A 521 10.46 17.59 -22.55
CA GLY A 521 10.33 18.59 -21.49
C GLY A 521 9.54 19.83 -21.91
N TYR A 522 8.64 19.70 -22.90
CA TYR A 522 7.73 20.79 -23.25
C TYR A 522 6.73 21.03 -22.13
N GLU A 523 6.27 22.27 -22.04
CA GLU A 523 5.10 22.67 -21.25
C GLU A 523 3.91 22.86 -22.21
N LEU A 524 2.71 22.43 -21.83
CA LEU A 524 1.51 22.58 -22.66
C LEU A 524 1.15 24.06 -22.85
N PRO A 525 1.11 24.58 -24.08
CA PRO A 525 0.69 25.96 -24.33
C PRO A 525 -0.83 26.10 -24.12
N LEU A 526 -1.27 26.95 -23.20
CA LEU A 526 -2.71 27.10 -22.88
C LEU A 526 -3.57 27.56 -24.07
N SER A 527 -2.93 28.09 -25.12
CA SER A 527 -3.56 28.43 -26.39
C SER A 527 -4.28 27.24 -27.08
N VAL A 528 -3.98 25.98 -26.74
CA VAL A 528 -4.71 24.85 -27.32
C VAL A 528 -6.20 24.89 -27.00
N PHE A 529 -6.57 25.56 -25.91
CA PHE A 529 -7.96 25.66 -25.44
C PHE A 529 -8.75 26.81 -26.07
N TYR A 530 -8.20 27.51 -27.07
CA TYR A 530 -8.90 28.59 -27.77
C TYR A 530 -10.26 28.15 -28.35
N GLY A 531 -11.25 29.03 -28.15
CA GLY A 531 -12.62 28.91 -28.65
C GLY A 531 -13.62 28.35 -27.62
N SER A 532 -14.90 28.55 -27.90
CA SER A 532 -15.98 28.39 -26.92
C SER A 532 -16.90 27.19 -27.16
N GLU A 533 -16.45 26.22 -27.96
CA GLU A 533 -17.16 24.98 -28.23
C GLU A 533 -16.67 23.84 -27.32
N VAL A 534 -17.13 22.61 -27.61
CA VAL A 534 -16.56 21.43 -26.95
C VAL A 534 -15.14 21.24 -27.48
N LEU A 535 -14.19 20.88 -26.62
CA LEU A 535 -12.84 20.50 -27.05
C LEU A 535 -12.92 19.32 -28.02
N GLU A 536 -12.32 19.47 -29.20
CA GLU A 536 -12.13 18.37 -30.14
C GLU A 536 -10.64 18.02 -30.11
N PRO A 537 -10.26 16.85 -29.57
CA PRO A 537 -8.86 16.48 -29.38
C PRO A 537 -8.03 16.61 -30.66
N GLU A 538 -8.58 16.20 -31.81
CA GLU A 538 -7.86 16.28 -33.09
C GLU A 538 -7.48 17.71 -33.50
N ILE A 539 -8.33 18.70 -33.20
CA ILE A 539 -8.01 20.11 -33.47
C ILE A 539 -6.90 20.60 -32.52
N ALA A 540 -6.97 20.21 -31.24
CA ALA A 540 -5.93 20.56 -30.26
C ALA A 540 -4.58 19.94 -30.62
N LYS A 541 -4.57 18.67 -31.06
CA LYS A 541 -3.38 17.96 -31.56
C LYS A 541 -2.78 18.66 -32.79
N GLU A 542 -3.61 19.10 -33.73
CA GLU A 542 -3.14 19.87 -34.89
C GLU A 542 -2.55 21.22 -34.49
N ALA A 543 -3.11 21.90 -33.48
CA ALA A 543 -2.59 23.15 -32.97
C ALA A 543 -1.20 22.94 -32.34
N LEU A 544 -1.03 21.92 -31.49
CA LEU A 544 0.27 21.57 -30.91
C LEU A 544 1.33 21.27 -31.97
N LYS A 545 0.97 20.50 -33.00
CA LYS A 545 1.88 20.21 -34.11
C LYS A 545 2.35 21.47 -34.84
N ARG A 546 1.55 22.54 -34.88
CA ARG A 546 1.95 23.82 -35.49
C ARG A 546 2.76 24.70 -34.54
N GLU A 547 2.47 24.63 -33.25
CA GLU A 547 3.18 25.39 -32.22
C GLU A 547 4.63 24.88 -32.05
N PHE A 548 4.80 23.55 -32.10
CA PHE A 548 6.10 22.89 -31.90
C PHE A 548 6.82 22.44 -33.19
N SER A 549 6.28 22.77 -34.37
CA SER A 549 6.98 22.60 -35.67
C SER A 549 7.79 23.83 -36.05
#